data_AF-A0A6A2XSG8-F1
#
_entry.id   AF-A0A6A2XSG8-F1
#
_cell.length_a   1.000
_cell.length_b   1.000
_cell.length_c   1.000
_cell.angle_alpha   90.00
_cell.angle_beta   90.00
_cell.angle_gamma   90.00
#
_symmetry.space_group_name_H-M   'P 1'
#
loop_
_entity.id
_entity.type
_entity.pdbx_description
1 polymer ?
#
loop_
_entity_poly.entity_id
_entity_poly.type
_entity_poly.pdbx_seq_one_letter_code
_entity_poly.pdbx_strand_id
1 'polypeptide(L)'
;MELLDVDELIQEFETTTKDAENVQRDTLKKILAENGCAEYLQNLGLNGRTDPESFKYCVPLVTHNDLEPYIQRIVDGSSSPILTGKPITTISLSSGTTQGKPKFVPFNDELMETTLQIYRTSYAFRKEIFLLRMGRLCNSFTVVSRAKPKGFDCWDCNHQRLSQSAAQTRDEGDAISVLQP
;
A
#
# COMPACT_ATOMS: atom_id res chain seq x y z
N MET A 1 20.69 15.22 -4.40
CA MET A 1 19.33 14.68 -4.45
C MET A 1 18.95 14.69 -5.92
N GLU A 2 18.72 13.51 -6.49
CA GLU A 2 18.53 13.31 -7.93
C GLU A 2 17.20 13.95 -8.36
N LEU A 3 17.23 14.77 -9.40
CA LEU A 3 16.03 15.34 -10.00
C LEU A 3 15.16 14.19 -10.51
N LEU A 4 13.90 14.14 -10.08
CA LEU A 4 12.93 13.18 -10.60
C LEU A 4 12.76 13.40 -12.11
N ASP A 5 13.12 12.42 -12.92
CA ASP A 5 12.84 12.43 -14.35
C ASP A 5 11.34 12.14 -14.56
N VAL A 6 10.61 13.18 -14.93
CA VAL A 6 9.15 13.14 -15.11
C VAL A 6 8.78 12.32 -16.34
N ASP A 7 9.57 12.45 -17.41
CA ASP A 7 9.28 11.79 -18.69
C ASP A 7 9.56 10.29 -18.57
N GLU A 8 10.62 9.91 -17.86
CA GLU A 8 10.93 8.51 -17.55
C GLU A 8 9.79 7.85 -16.75
N LEU A 9 9.30 8.50 -15.68
CA LEU A 9 8.22 7.97 -14.84
C LEU A 9 6.91 7.76 -15.60
N ILE A 10 6.58 8.68 -16.51
CA ILE A 10 5.38 8.57 -17.36
C ILE A 10 5.59 7.45 -18.38
N GLN A 11 6.75 7.38 -19.04
CA GLN A 11 7.05 6.35 -20.02
C GLN A 11 7.05 4.94 -19.40
N GLU A 12 7.61 4.80 -18.19
CA GLU A 12 7.56 3.56 -17.42
C GLU A 12 6.11 3.12 -17.20
N PHE A 13 5.27 4.02 -16.66
CA PHE A 13 3.85 3.72 -16.40
C PHE A 13 3.08 3.35 -17.69
N GLU A 14 3.28 4.09 -18.78
CA GLU A 14 2.69 3.81 -20.09
C GLU A 14 3.13 2.44 -20.65
N THR A 15 4.39 2.07 -20.41
CA THR A 15 4.91 0.76 -20.83
C THR A 15 4.28 -0.35 -19.99
N THR A 16 4.24 -0.20 -18.68
CA THR A 16 3.63 -1.16 -17.76
C THR A 16 2.14 -1.37 -18.05
N THR A 17 1.40 -0.30 -18.33
CA THR A 17 -0.05 -0.38 -18.61
C THR A 17 -0.37 -1.03 -19.96
N LYS A 18 0.52 -0.93 -20.96
CA LYS A 18 0.38 -1.67 -22.23
C LYS A 18 0.55 -3.17 -22.08
N ASP A 19 1.32 -3.62 -21.10
CA ASP A 19 1.58 -5.04 -20.82
C ASP A 19 0.90 -5.52 -19.52
N ALA A 20 -0.24 -4.93 -19.17
CA ALA A 20 -0.90 -5.13 -17.89
C ALA A 20 -1.23 -6.60 -17.58
N GLU A 21 -1.55 -7.42 -18.59
CA GLU A 21 -1.83 -8.84 -18.39
C GLU A 21 -0.62 -9.59 -17.82
N ASN A 22 0.56 -9.44 -18.45
CA ASN A 22 1.77 -10.14 -18.02
C ASN A 22 2.24 -9.59 -16.68
N VAL A 23 2.19 -8.27 -16.49
CA VAL A 23 2.51 -7.62 -15.21
C VAL A 23 1.66 -8.18 -14.07
N GLN A 24 0.35 -8.35 -14.28
CA GLN A 24 -0.54 -8.93 -13.26
C GLN A 24 -0.24 -10.41 -12.99
N ARG A 25 0.06 -11.19 -14.03
CA ARG A 25 0.44 -12.62 -13.89
C ARG A 25 1.74 -12.77 -13.09
N ASP A 26 2.76 -11.98 -13.41
CA ASP A 26 4.05 -12.00 -12.71
C ASP A 26 3.93 -11.49 -11.28
N THR A 27 3.10 -10.47 -11.04
CA THR A 27 2.80 -9.95 -9.71
C THR A 27 2.13 -11.03 -8.85
N LEU A 28 1.10 -11.71 -9.37
CA LEU A 28 0.45 -12.81 -8.66
C LEU A 28 1.45 -13.93 -8.35
N LYS A 29 2.25 -14.34 -9.35
CA LYS A 29 3.27 -15.37 -9.18
C LYS A 29 4.27 -15.02 -8.08
N LYS A 30 4.75 -13.78 -8.04
CA LYS A 30 5.64 -13.26 -6.99
C LYS A 30 4.97 -13.31 -5.62
N ILE A 31 3.75 -12.80 -5.49
CA ILE A 31 2.99 -12.83 -4.23
C ILE A 31 2.84 -14.26 -3.71
N LEU A 32 2.47 -15.21 -4.58
CA LEU A 32 2.27 -16.60 -4.16
C LEU A 32 3.59 -17.29 -3.81
N ALA A 33 4.67 -17.01 -4.55
CA ALA A 33 5.99 -17.55 -4.26
C ALA A 33 6.52 -17.06 -2.90
N GLU A 34 6.36 -15.77 -2.59
CA GLU A 34 6.83 -15.19 -1.34
C GLU A 34 6.00 -15.59 -0.12
N ASN A 35 4.71 -15.89 -0.32
CA ASN A 35 3.77 -16.16 0.77
C ASN A 35 3.35 -17.63 0.87
N GLY A 36 3.91 -18.53 0.05
CA GLY A 36 3.52 -19.95 0.04
C GLY A 36 3.71 -20.69 1.36
N CYS A 37 4.56 -20.18 2.26
CA CYS A 37 4.74 -20.71 3.62
C CYS A 37 3.74 -20.16 4.65
N ALA A 38 2.91 -19.19 4.27
CA ALA A 38 1.93 -18.59 5.17
C ALA A 38 0.82 -19.60 5.51
N GLU A 39 0.46 -19.67 6.79
CA GLU A 39 -0.59 -20.54 7.33
C GLU A 39 -1.87 -20.47 6.49
N TYR A 40 -2.28 -19.27 6.09
CA TYR A 40 -3.48 -19.06 5.28
C TYR A 40 -3.43 -19.82 3.94
N LEU A 41 -2.34 -19.71 3.17
CA LEU A 41 -2.23 -20.39 1.87
C LEU A 41 -2.01 -21.89 2.01
N GLN A 42 -1.32 -22.33 3.07
CA GLN A 42 -1.17 -23.75 3.39
C GLN A 42 -2.51 -24.41 3.69
N ASN A 43 -3.37 -23.75 4.47
CA ASN A 43 -4.69 -24.26 4.82
C ASN A 43 -5.65 -24.36 3.61
N LEU A 44 -5.41 -23.57 2.55
CA LEU A 44 -6.21 -23.58 1.32
C LEU A 44 -5.75 -24.62 0.30
N GLY A 45 -4.71 -25.41 0.60
CA GLY A 45 -4.23 -26.48 -0.28
C GLY A 45 -3.61 -25.97 -1.59
N LEU A 46 -3.10 -24.74 -1.59
CA LEU A 46 -2.40 -24.20 -2.77
C LEU A 46 -1.09 -24.95 -3.03
N ASN A 47 -0.47 -25.51 -1.98
CA ASN A 47 0.69 -26.42 -2.05
C ASN A 47 1.87 -25.86 -2.88
N GLY A 48 2.16 -24.57 -2.73
CA GLY A 48 3.25 -23.90 -3.43
C GLY A 48 3.01 -23.62 -4.92
N ARG A 49 1.81 -23.91 -5.44
CA ARG A 49 1.44 -23.53 -6.81
C ARG A 49 1.31 -22.02 -6.91
N THR A 50 1.78 -21.47 -8.03
CA THR A 50 1.86 -20.02 -8.28
C THR A 50 1.13 -19.59 -9.55
N ASP A 51 0.45 -20.53 -10.22
CA ASP A 51 -0.33 -20.25 -11.42
C ASP A 51 -1.72 -19.68 -11.09
N PRO A 52 -2.26 -18.80 -11.96
CA PRO A 52 -3.57 -18.18 -11.75
C PRO A 52 -4.74 -19.18 -11.64
N GLU A 53 -4.69 -20.29 -12.36
CA GLU A 53 -5.77 -21.29 -12.35
C GLU A 53 -5.88 -21.99 -11.00
N SER A 54 -4.74 -22.43 -10.46
CA SER A 54 -4.67 -23.00 -9.11
C SER A 54 -5.08 -22.00 -8.05
N PHE A 55 -4.66 -20.73 -8.17
CA PHE A 55 -5.08 -19.66 -7.25
C PHE A 55 -6.60 -19.49 -7.26
N LYS A 56 -7.20 -19.35 -8.44
CA LYS A 56 -8.64 -19.16 -8.61
C LYS A 56 -9.46 -20.35 -8.09
N TYR A 57 -8.93 -21.56 -8.23
CA TYR A 57 -9.58 -22.78 -7.76
C TYR A 57 -9.48 -22.96 -6.23
N CYS A 58 -8.33 -22.65 -5.63
CA CYS A 58 -8.05 -22.92 -4.21
C CYS A 58 -8.38 -21.77 -3.27
N VAL A 59 -8.23 -20.51 -3.71
CA VAL A 59 -8.35 -19.34 -2.82
C VAL A 59 -9.74 -18.71 -2.97
N PRO A 60 -10.60 -18.78 -1.95
CA PRO A 60 -11.93 -18.22 -2.01
C PRO A 60 -11.92 -16.70 -1.92
N LEU A 61 -13.00 -16.08 -2.41
CA LEU A 61 -13.29 -14.69 -2.08
C LEU A 61 -13.68 -14.59 -0.60
N VAL A 62 -13.00 -13.72 0.14
CA VAL A 62 -13.19 -13.54 1.58
C VAL A 62 -13.51 -12.10 1.93
N THR A 63 -14.18 -11.92 3.07
CA THR A 63 -14.43 -10.63 3.69
C THR A 63 -13.39 -10.35 4.77
N HIS A 64 -13.37 -9.10 5.25
CA HIS A 64 -12.51 -8.72 6.38
C HIS A 64 -12.82 -9.53 7.65
N ASN A 65 -14.08 -9.90 7.90
CA ASN A 65 -14.47 -10.75 9.03
C ASN A 65 -13.77 -12.11 9.02
N ASP A 66 -13.61 -12.69 7.84
CA ASP A 66 -13.00 -14.02 7.68
C ASP A 66 -11.50 -13.98 7.98
N LEU A 67 -10.86 -12.82 7.78
CA LEU A 67 -9.44 -12.58 8.03
C LEU A 67 -9.14 -12.03 9.42
N GLU A 68 -10.13 -11.48 10.12
CA GLU A 68 -9.97 -10.85 11.44
C GLU A 68 -9.26 -11.75 12.47
N PRO A 69 -9.53 -13.07 12.57
CA PRO A 69 -8.81 -13.92 13.52
C PRO A 69 -7.31 -14.02 13.25
N TYR A 70 -6.91 -14.01 11.97
CA TYR A 70 -5.51 -14.01 11.56
C TYR A 70 -4.84 -12.67 11.84
N ILE A 71 -5.54 -11.58 11.53
CA ILE A 71 -5.07 -10.22 11.77
C ILE A 71 -4.89 -9.97 13.28
N GLN A 72 -5.83 -10.40 14.12
CA GLN A 72 -5.72 -10.23 15.57
C GLN A 72 -4.52 -10.98 16.14
N ARG A 73 -4.23 -12.21 15.67
CA ARG A 73 -3.02 -12.94 16.07
C ARG A 73 -1.73 -12.19 15.72
N ILE A 74 -1.70 -11.50 14.59
CA ILE A 74 -0.57 -10.65 14.20
C ILE A 74 -0.48 -9.45 15.15
N VAL A 75 -1.59 -8.75 15.39
CA VAL A 75 -1.69 -7.61 16.33
C VAL A 75 -1.24 -8.00 17.75
N ASP A 76 -1.56 -9.21 18.19
CA ASP A 76 -1.18 -9.73 19.51
C ASP A 76 0.31 -10.11 19.60
N GLY A 77 1.07 -9.97 18.51
CA GLY A 77 2.52 -10.15 18.47
C GLY A 77 2.98 -11.53 18.02
N SER A 78 2.14 -12.30 17.31
CA SER A 78 2.56 -13.59 16.78
C SER A 78 3.68 -13.44 15.73
N SER A 79 4.75 -14.22 15.89
CA SER A 79 5.89 -14.25 14.96
C SER A 79 5.77 -15.30 13.85
N SER A 80 4.70 -16.12 13.85
CA SER A 80 4.48 -17.13 12.81
C SER A 80 4.07 -16.48 11.47
N PRO A 81 4.42 -17.08 10.33
CA PRO A 81 3.97 -16.60 9.02
C PRO A 81 2.48 -16.91 8.84
N ILE A 82 1.61 -15.98 9.23
CA ILE A 82 0.16 -16.21 9.24
C ILE A 82 -0.47 -15.89 7.88
N LEU A 83 -0.42 -14.62 7.47
CA LEU A 83 -0.97 -14.12 6.19
C LEU A 83 0.12 -13.93 5.13
N THR A 84 1.35 -13.69 5.57
CA THR A 84 2.50 -13.41 4.71
C THR A 84 3.70 -14.24 5.14
N GLY A 85 4.62 -14.53 4.20
CA GLY A 85 5.86 -15.22 4.51
C GLY A 85 6.86 -14.36 5.28
N LYS A 86 6.84 -13.04 5.04
CA LYS A 86 7.60 -12.05 5.80
C LYS A 86 6.80 -11.55 7.01
N PRO A 87 7.44 -11.26 8.16
CA PRO A 87 6.76 -10.69 9.32
C PRO A 87 6.10 -9.34 9.01
N ILE A 88 4.92 -9.11 9.58
CA ILE A 88 4.22 -7.82 9.49
C ILE A 88 4.58 -7.02 10.74
N THR A 89 5.19 -5.86 10.53
CA THR A 89 5.65 -4.95 11.60
C THR A 89 4.73 -3.74 11.80
N THR A 90 3.90 -3.45 10.80
CA THR A 90 3.08 -2.23 10.74
C THR A 90 1.64 -2.57 10.37
N ILE A 91 0.69 -1.83 10.93
CA ILE A 91 -0.74 -1.99 10.62
C ILE A 91 -1.34 -0.64 10.27
N SER A 92 -2.15 -0.63 9.21
CA SER A 92 -2.96 0.51 8.79
C SER A 92 -4.40 0.37 9.28
N LEU A 93 -5.03 1.52 9.53
CA LEU A 93 -6.45 1.62 9.86
C LEU A 93 -7.24 2.06 8.65
N SER A 94 -8.19 1.23 8.22
CA SER A 94 -9.14 1.65 7.18
C SER A 94 -10.21 2.58 7.76
N SER A 95 -10.74 3.50 6.94
CA SER A 95 -11.91 4.31 7.29
C SER A 95 -13.19 3.48 7.44
N GLY A 96 -13.24 2.30 6.80
CA GLY A 96 -14.33 1.35 6.94
C GLY A 96 -14.33 0.66 8.31
N THR A 97 -15.53 0.36 8.79
CA THR A 97 -15.75 -0.37 10.05
C THR A 97 -16.36 -1.73 9.82
N THR A 98 -16.02 -2.69 10.68
CA THR A 98 -16.68 -3.98 10.78
C THR A 98 -17.35 -4.04 12.15
N GLN A 99 -18.68 -4.11 12.20
CA GLN A 99 -19.44 -4.13 13.47
C GLN A 99 -19.09 -2.95 14.41
N GLY A 100 -18.85 -1.76 13.84
CA GLY A 100 -18.46 -0.56 14.60
C GLY A 100 -16.99 -0.50 15.05
N LYS A 101 -16.19 -1.55 14.79
CA LYS A 101 -14.75 -1.55 15.05
C LYS A 101 -13.95 -1.12 13.81
N PRO A 102 -12.85 -0.38 13.97
CA PRO A 102 -11.94 -0.09 12.86
C PRO A 102 -11.38 -1.36 12.24
N LYS A 103 -11.22 -1.39 10.92
CA LYS A 103 -10.57 -2.51 10.24
C LYS A 103 -9.06 -2.33 10.26
N PHE A 104 -8.36 -3.28 10.84
CA PHE A 104 -6.91 -3.41 10.73
C PHE A 104 -6.53 -4.04 9.39
N VAL A 105 -5.53 -3.47 8.73
CA VAL A 105 -4.97 -3.97 7.47
C VAL A 105 -3.45 -4.08 7.64
N PRO A 106 -2.87 -5.29 7.50
CA PRO A 106 -1.43 -5.48 7.49
C PRO A 106 -0.71 -4.55 6.51
N PHE A 107 0.44 -4.02 6.94
CA PHE A 107 1.25 -3.11 6.13
C PHE A 107 2.72 -3.57 6.15
N ASN A 108 3.33 -3.70 4.97
CA ASN A 108 4.72 -4.12 4.80
C ASN A 108 5.53 -3.07 4.02
N ASP A 109 6.85 -3.22 4.00
CA ASP A 109 7.75 -2.27 3.36
C ASP A 109 7.55 -2.20 1.83
N GLU A 110 7.26 -3.33 1.19
CA GLU A 110 6.95 -3.39 -0.25
C GLU A 110 5.71 -2.55 -0.60
N LEU A 111 4.70 -2.53 0.27
CA LEU A 111 3.52 -1.67 0.12
C LEU A 111 3.89 -0.18 0.28
N MET A 112 4.83 0.17 1.17
CA MET A 112 5.34 1.53 1.27
C MET A 112 6.04 1.97 -0.02
N GLU A 113 6.94 1.13 -0.54
CA GLU A 113 7.68 1.39 -1.78
C GLU A 113 6.72 1.56 -2.98
N THR A 114 5.76 0.65 -3.12
CA THR A 114 4.74 0.72 -4.17
C THR A 114 3.91 1.99 -4.05
N THR A 115 3.52 2.36 -2.82
CA THR A 115 2.78 3.60 -2.55
C THR A 115 3.60 4.84 -2.94
N LEU A 116 4.89 4.86 -2.63
CA LEU A 116 5.81 5.93 -3.05
C LEU A 116 5.89 6.05 -4.57
N GLN A 117 5.97 4.93 -5.29
CA GLN A 117 5.98 4.94 -6.76
C GLN A 117 4.67 5.51 -7.31
N ILE A 118 3.52 5.09 -6.80
CA ILE A 118 2.21 5.64 -7.19
C ILE A 118 2.18 7.16 -7.01
N TYR A 119 2.70 7.68 -5.90
CA TYR A 119 2.74 9.12 -5.66
C TYR A 119 3.67 9.87 -6.61
N ARG A 120 4.85 9.29 -6.93
CA ARG A 120 5.78 9.85 -7.91
C ARG A 120 5.16 9.92 -9.31
N THR A 121 4.58 8.82 -9.78
CA THR A 121 3.89 8.76 -11.08
C THR A 121 2.72 9.75 -11.11
N SER A 122 1.91 9.79 -10.06
CA SER A 122 0.79 10.73 -9.94
C SER A 122 1.24 12.19 -9.97
N TYR A 123 2.39 12.50 -9.36
CA TYR A 123 3.00 13.82 -9.43
C TYR A 123 3.50 14.15 -10.83
N ALA A 124 4.17 13.21 -11.51
CA ALA A 124 4.65 13.38 -12.88
C ALA A 124 3.52 13.79 -13.84
N PHE A 125 2.42 13.04 -13.87
CA PHE A 125 1.24 13.37 -14.68
C PHE A 125 0.60 14.72 -14.30
N ARG A 126 0.52 15.04 -12.99
CA ARG A 126 0.01 16.36 -12.58
C ARG A 126 0.90 17.48 -13.11
N LYS A 127 2.22 17.34 -13.01
CA LYS A 127 3.18 18.34 -13.45
C LYS A 127 3.08 18.58 -14.95
N GLU A 128 3.00 17.52 -15.75
CA GLU A 128 2.78 17.61 -17.20
C GLU A 128 1.51 18.42 -17.53
N ILE A 129 0.38 18.10 -16.90
CA ILE A 129 -0.90 18.80 -17.11
C ILE A 129 -0.83 20.26 -16.65
N PHE A 130 -0.10 20.55 -15.59
CA PHE A 130 -0.09 21.88 -14.97
C PHE A 130 0.85 22.86 -15.67
N LEU A 131 1.95 22.37 -16.25
CA LEU A 131 2.80 23.15 -17.15
C LEU A 131 2.02 23.66 -18.37
N LEU A 132 0.97 22.95 -18.80
CA LEU A 132 0.09 23.39 -19.89
C LEU A 132 -0.88 24.53 -19.49
N ARG A 133 -1.10 24.79 -18.19
CA ARG A 133 -2.15 25.71 -17.70
C ARG A 133 -1.66 26.94 -16.91
N MET A 134 -0.35 27.12 -16.71
CA MET A 134 0.25 28.31 -16.07
C MET A 134 -0.40 28.70 -14.73
N GLY A 135 -0.76 27.73 -13.87
CA GLY A 135 -1.35 27.96 -12.54
C GLY A 135 -0.37 27.70 -11.37
N ARG A 136 -0.83 27.81 -10.12
CA ARG A 136 -0.18 27.23 -8.92
C ARG A 136 -1.02 26.08 -8.32
N LEU A 137 -0.39 24.96 -7.94
CA LEU A 137 -1.05 23.81 -7.31
C LEU A 137 -1.14 24.06 -5.80
N CYS A 138 -2.35 24.01 -5.23
CA CYS A 138 -2.54 24.13 -3.79
C CYS A 138 -3.15 22.83 -3.25
N ASN A 139 -2.37 22.08 -2.46
CA ASN A 139 -2.81 20.83 -1.83
C ASN A 139 -2.94 21.02 -0.31
N SER A 140 -4.11 20.74 0.25
CA SER A 140 -4.33 20.70 1.69
C SER A 140 -4.41 19.25 2.18
N PHE A 141 -3.70 18.93 3.26
CA PHE A 141 -3.71 17.60 3.87
C PHE A 141 -4.13 17.69 5.34
N THR A 142 -5.01 16.78 5.75
CA THR A 142 -5.43 16.64 7.14
C THR A 142 -5.06 15.25 7.64
N VAL A 143 -4.35 15.18 8.76
CA VAL A 143 -3.98 13.92 9.41
C VAL A 143 -4.79 13.75 10.67
N VAL A 144 -5.42 12.58 10.77
CA VAL A 144 -6.12 12.12 11.96
C VAL A 144 -5.23 11.08 12.61
N SER A 145 -4.93 11.23 13.90
CA SER A 145 -4.22 10.23 14.68
C SER A 145 -5.22 9.42 15.52
N ARG A 146 -5.06 8.10 15.55
CA ARG A 146 -5.84 7.18 16.40
C ARG A 146 -4.91 6.43 17.35
N ALA A 147 -5.44 5.99 18.49
CA ALA A 147 -4.67 5.28 19.50
C ALA A 147 -4.04 3.99 18.94
N LYS A 148 -2.77 3.76 19.29
CA LYS A 148 -1.97 2.62 18.81
C LYS A 148 -2.36 1.32 19.54
N PRO A 149 -2.49 0.17 18.84
CA PRO A 149 -2.44 -1.14 19.47
C PRO A 149 -1.06 -1.35 20.15
N LYS A 150 -1.00 -2.16 21.20
CA LYS A 150 0.28 -2.46 21.87
C LYS A 150 1.21 -3.19 20.89
N GLY A 151 2.44 -2.69 20.73
CA GLY A 151 3.48 -3.36 19.94
C GLY A 151 3.50 -3.05 18.44
N PHE A 152 2.60 -2.23 17.93
CA PHE A 152 2.55 -1.85 16.51
C PHE A 152 2.62 -0.34 16.30
N ASP A 153 3.36 0.08 15.28
CA ASP A 153 3.18 1.41 14.72
C ASP A 153 1.91 1.45 13.88
N CYS A 154 0.97 2.32 14.29
CA CYS A 154 -0.26 2.57 13.56
C CYS A 154 -0.07 3.80 12.69
N TRP A 155 -0.10 3.61 11.38
CA TRP A 155 -0.07 4.71 10.41
C TRP A 155 -1.46 4.86 9.81
N ASP A 156 -2.06 6.03 9.98
CA ASP A 156 -3.20 6.41 9.15
C ASP A 156 -2.67 6.64 7.71
N CYS A 157 -3.37 6.17 6.69
CA CYS A 157 -2.97 6.36 5.29
C CYS A 157 -2.71 7.84 4.95
N ASN A 158 -3.38 8.78 5.64
CA ASN A 158 -3.12 10.20 5.48
C ASN A 158 -1.78 10.68 6.08
N HIS A 159 -1.28 10.02 7.14
CA HIS A 159 0.01 10.36 7.74
C HIS A 159 1.18 10.03 6.81
N GLN A 160 1.05 8.97 5.99
CA GLN A 160 2.02 8.62 4.95
C GLN A 160 2.03 9.62 3.79
N ARG A 161 0.85 10.18 3.45
CA ARG A 161 0.71 11.21 2.42
C ARG A 161 1.38 12.53 2.84
N LEU A 162 1.36 12.86 4.13
CA LEU A 162 1.98 14.09 4.67
C LEU A 162 3.51 14.07 4.66
N SER A 163 4.15 12.97 5.07
CA SER A 163 5.62 12.90 5.09
C SER A 163 6.23 13.08 3.70
N GLN A 164 5.51 12.64 2.66
CA GLN A 164 5.93 12.77 1.27
C GLN A 164 5.63 14.15 0.68
N SER A 165 4.47 14.75 1.01
CA SER A 165 4.19 16.14 0.62
C SER A 165 5.19 17.12 1.24
N ALA A 166 5.60 16.90 2.49
CA ALA A 166 6.60 17.73 3.18
C ALA A 166 8.02 17.59 2.61
N ALA A 167 8.34 16.46 1.99
CA ALA A 167 9.59 16.27 1.25
C ALA A 167 9.56 16.97 -0.12
N GLN A 168 8.39 17.09 -0.75
CA GLN A 168 8.23 17.68 -2.09
C GLN A 168 8.07 19.21 -2.09
N THR A 169 7.45 19.82 -1.08
CA THR A 169 7.23 21.29 -1.05
C THR A 169 8.42 22.10 -0.55
N ARG A 170 9.41 21.46 0.10
CA ARG A 170 10.63 22.15 0.57
C ARG A 170 11.49 22.70 -0.57
N ASP A 171 11.35 22.16 -1.78
CA ASP A 171 12.11 22.58 -2.96
C ASP A 171 11.46 23.71 -3.77
N GLU A 172 10.16 24.02 -3.57
CA GLU A 172 9.42 24.98 -4.44
C GLU A 172 8.78 26.17 -3.69
N GLY A 173 8.95 26.29 -2.38
CA GLY A 173 8.47 27.45 -1.62
C GLY A 173 6.96 27.48 -1.37
N ASP A 174 6.27 26.35 -1.56
CA ASP A 174 4.85 26.20 -1.29
C ASP A 174 4.59 25.97 0.22
N ALA A 175 3.72 26.80 0.79
CA ALA A 175 3.40 26.79 2.21
C ALA A 175 2.52 25.58 2.58
N ILE A 176 3.04 24.68 3.42
CA ILE A 176 2.22 23.67 4.11
C ILE A 176 1.59 24.32 5.33
N SER A 177 0.28 24.56 5.31
CA SER A 177 -0.49 24.82 6.53
C SER A 177 -0.91 23.47 7.14
N VAL A 178 -0.16 23.01 8.14
CA VAL A 178 -0.60 21.92 9.01
C VAL A 178 -1.60 22.50 10.02
N LEU A 179 -2.90 22.32 9.78
CA LEU A 179 -3.90 22.59 10.80
C LEU A 179 -3.94 21.38 11.74
N GLN A 180 -3.32 21.53 12.92
CA GLN A 180 -3.58 20.65 14.06
C GLN A 180 -4.83 21.17 14.79
N PRO A 181 -5.74 20.29 15.24
CA PRO A 181 -6.82 20.69 16.15
C PRO A 181 -6.31 21.12 17.52
#